data_AF-A0A962YPV2-F1
#
_entry.id   AF-A0A962YPV2-F1
#
_cell.length_a   1.000
_cell.length_b   1.000
_cell.length_c   1.000
_cell.angle_alpha   90.00
_cell.angle_beta   90.00
_cell.angle_gamma   90.00
#
_symmetry.space_group_name_H-M   'P 1'
#
loop_
_entity.id
_entity.type
_entity.pdbx_description
1 polymer ?
#
loop_
_entity_poly.entity_id
_entity_poly.type
_entity_poly.pdbx_seq_one_letter_code
_entity_poly.pdbx_strand_id
1 'polypeptide(L)' 'MKRQCQRTLESLFARPISANIAWRDIEALFRELGAEVSEREGSRIGVRLFGERRVFHRPHPSPHTD' A
#
# COMPACT_ATOMS: atom_id res chain seq x y z
N MET A 1 -1.79 14.87 7.23
CA MET A 1 -1.17 13.59 6.86
C MET A 1 0.03 13.32 7.77
N LYS A 2 0.23 12.11 8.30
CA LYS A 2 1.38 11.71 9.11
C LYS A 2 2.64 11.73 8.27
N ARG A 3 3.76 12.10 8.88
CA ARG A 3 5.06 12.23 8.20
C ARG A 3 5.52 10.93 7.53
N GLN A 4 5.18 9.77 8.09
CA GLN A 4 5.51 8.47 7.50
C GLN A 4 4.74 8.24 6.18
N CYS A 5 3.42 8.44 6.19
CA CYS A 5 2.58 8.28 5.00
C CYS A 5 2.93 9.31 3.91
N GLN A 6 3.32 10.53 4.29
CA GLN A 6 3.84 11.54 3.36
C GLN A 6 5.09 11.01 2.61
N ARG A 7 6.06 10.46 3.34
CA ARG A 7 7.28 9.89 2.74
C ARG A 7 6.98 8.69 1.84
N THR A 8 6.04 7.83 2.25
CA THR A 8 5.59 6.69 1.44
C THR A 8 4.97 7.18 0.13
N LEU A 9 4.10 8.19 0.20
CA LEU A 9 3.47 8.79 -0.97
C LEU A 9 4.53 9.40 -1.91
N GLU A 10 5.46 10.18 -1.37
CA GLU A 10 6.57 10.76 -2.14
C GLU A 10 7.42 9.68 -2.82
N SER A 11 7.70 8.58 -2.12
CA SER A 11 8.51 7.46 -2.64
C SER A 11 7.80 6.69 -3.76
N LEU A 12 6.46 6.56 -3.68
CA LEU A 12 5.64 5.92 -4.72
C LEU A 12 5.59 6.74 -6.01
N PHE A 13 5.63 8.07 -5.91
CA PHE A 13 5.59 8.98 -7.07
C PHE A 13 6.99 9.44 -7.53
N ALA A 14 8.05 9.01 -6.84
CA ALA A 14 9.42 9.27 -7.24
C ALA A 14 9.75 8.61 -8.60
N ARG A 15 10.75 9.15 -9.30
CA ARG A 15 11.28 8.59 -10.54
C ARG A 15 12.80 8.46 -10.41
N PRO A 16 13.37 7.24 -10.36
CA PRO A 16 12.68 5.94 -10.39
C PRO A 16 11.82 5.70 -9.13
N ILE A 17 10.82 4.81 -9.24
CA ILE A 17 10.01 4.38 -8.10
C ILE A 17 10.92 3.64 -7.12
N SER A 18 10.79 3.94 -5.83
CA SER A 18 11.58 3.23 -4.81
C SER A 18 11.10 1.80 -4.66
N ALA A 19 11.97 0.82 -4.90
CA ALA A 19 11.72 -0.60 -4.61
C ALA A 19 11.85 -0.93 -3.09
N ASN A 20 12.18 0.06 -2.26
CA ASN A 20 12.39 -0.11 -0.82
C ASN A 20 11.22 0.46 -0.01
N ILE A 21 9.99 0.20 -0.45
CA ILE A 21 8.78 0.61 0.27
C ILE A 21 8.19 -0.64 0.92
N ALA A 22 8.20 -0.68 2.26
CA ALA A 22 7.63 -1.79 2.99
C ALA A 22 6.11 -1.83 2.81
N TRP A 23 5.55 -3.01 2.57
CA TRP A 23 4.11 -3.17 2.33
C TRP A 23 3.24 -2.60 3.47
N ARG A 24 3.70 -2.74 4.72
CA ARG A 24 3.02 -2.16 5.90
C ARG A 24 2.83 -0.64 5.81
N ASP A 25 3.76 0.07 5.18
CA ASP A 25 3.71 1.53 5.03
C ASP A 25 2.70 1.92 3.94
N ILE A 26 2.56 1.09 2.91
CA ILE A 26 1.53 1.24 1.87
C ILE A 26 0.13 0.99 2.47
N GLU A 27 -0.04 -0.06 3.28
CA GLU A 27 -1.29 -0.29 4.01
C GLU A 27 -1.65 0.87 4.94
N ALA A 28 -0.67 1.41 5.67
CA ALA A 28 -0.87 2.57 6.53
C ALA A 28 -1.29 3.82 5.74
N LEU A 29 -0.66 4.06 4.58
CA LEU A 29 -1.05 5.13 3.66
C LEU A 29 -2.49 4.96 3.17
N PHE A 30 -2.89 3.76 2.75
CA PHE A 30 -4.28 3.50 2.32
C PHE A 30 -5.28 3.83 3.43
N ARG A 31 -5.05 3.33 4.65
CA ARG A 31 -5.94 3.62 5.79
C ARG A 31 -5.99 5.12 6.09
N GLU A 32 -4.86 5.82 5.99
CA GLU A 32 -4.80 7.25 6.23
C GLU A 32 -5.54 8.07 5.15
N LEU A 33 -5.54 7.62 3.90
CA LEU A 33 -6.33 8.21 2.82
C LEU A 33 -7.84 7.88 2.94
N GLY A 34 -8.25 7.13 3.96
CA GLY A 34 -9.64 6.75 4.19
C GLY A 34 -10.08 5.49 3.43
N ALA A 35 -9.13 4.65 3.01
CA ALA A 35 -9.45 3.41 2.33
C ALA A 35 -9.98 2.34 3.29
N GLU A 36 -10.97 1.57 2.83
CA GLU A 36 -11.38 0.33 3.47
C GLU A 36 -10.46 -0.81 3.01
N VAL A 37 -9.76 -1.43 3.96
CA VAL A 37 -8.83 -2.53 3.69
C VAL A 37 -9.42 -3.82 4.24
N SER A 38 -9.54 -4.85 3.40
CA SER A 38 -10.13 -6.16 3.73
C SER A 38 -9.22 -7.30 3.31
N GLU A 39 -9.08 -8.33 4.15
CA GLU A 39 -8.35 -9.55 3.79
C GLU A 39 -9.19 -10.41 2.82
N ARG A 40 -8.50 -11.12 1.92
CA ARG A 40 -9.11 -12.01 0.91
C ARG A 40 -8.40 -13.37 0.92
N GLU A 41 -8.87 -14.30 0.09
CA GLU A 41 -8.25 -15.63 -0.02
C GLU A 41 -6.79 -15.56 -0.50
N GLY A 42 -5.94 -16.32 0.19
CA GLY A 42 -4.47 -16.21 0.09
C GLY A 42 -3.95 -14.95 0.79
N SER A 43 -2.68 -14.60 0.62
CA SER A 43 -2.13 -13.36 1.18
C SER A 43 -2.59 -12.10 0.43
N ARG A 44 -3.82 -12.07 -0.10
CA ARG A 44 -4.37 -10.97 -0.90
C ARG A 44 -5.10 -9.96 -0.03
N ILE A 45 -5.10 -8.71 -0.47
CA ILE A 45 -5.79 -7.61 0.20
C ILE A 45 -6.67 -6.86 -0.79
N GLY A 46 -7.94 -6.70 -0.45
CA GLY A 46 -8.85 -5.80 -1.15
C GLY A 46 -8.81 -4.42 -0.52
N VAL A 47 -8.53 -3.39 -1.32
CA VAL A 47 -8.56 -1.98 -0.93
C VAL A 47 -9.70 -1.29 -1.68
N ARG A 48 -10.55 -0.55 -0.96
CA ARG A 48 -11.52 0.37 -1.55
C ARG A 48 -11.18 1.79 -1.17
N LEU A 49 -10.99 2.67 -2.15
CA LEU A 49 -10.67 4.07 -1.94
C LEU A 49 -11.36 4.91 -3.02
N PHE A 50 -12.02 6.00 -2.61
CA PHE A 50 -12.78 6.89 -3.52
C PHE A 50 -13.80 6.18 -4.42
N GLY A 51 -14.42 5.10 -3.92
CA GLY A 51 -15.37 4.28 -4.68
C GLY A 51 -14.74 3.27 -5.64
N GLU A 52 -13.43 3.33 -5.87
CA GLU A 52 -12.70 2.31 -6.62
C GLU A 52 -12.29 1.14 -5.72
N ARG A 53 -12.29 -0.07 -6.28
CA ARG A 53 -11.83 -1.28 -5.61
C ARG A 53 -10.68 -1.90 -6.38
N ARG A 54 -9.58 -2.18 -5.68
CA ARG A 54 -8.45 -2.96 -6.22
C ARG A 54 -8.06 -4.07 -5.27
N VAL A 55 -7.55 -5.16 -5.82
CA VAL A 55 -7.00 -6.28 -5.07
C VAL A 55 -5.50 -6.31 -5.33
N PHE A 56 -4.73 -6.36 -4.24
CA PHE A 56 -3.28 -6.44 -4.28
C PHE A 56 -2.82 -7.75 -3.64
N HIS A 57 -1.66 -8.23 -4.08
CA HIS A 57 -0.98 -9.35 -3.45
C HIS A 57 -0.02 -8.78 -2.39
N ARG A 58 -0.08 -9.30 -1.15
CA ARG A 58 1.05 -9.09 -0.23
C ARG A 58 2.25 -9.81 -0.84
N PRO A 59 3.41 -9.14 -0.95
CA PRO A 59 4.61 -9.84 -1.36
C PRO A 59 4.93 -10.93 -0.32
N HIS A 60 5.22 -12.14 -0.80
CA HIS A 60 5.61 -13.31 -0.01
C HIS A 60 6.67 -14.08 -0.81
N PRO A 61 7.84 -14.45 -0.24
CA PRO A 61 8.26 -14.35 1.17
C PRO A 61 9.02 -13.06 1.52
N SER A 62 9.24 -12.16 0.56
CA SER A 62 9.94 -10.89 0.78
C SER A 62 8.96 -9.78 1.22
N PRO A 63 9.29 -8.92 2.20
CA PRO A 63 8.41 -7.84 2.66
C PRO A 63 8.32 -6.62 1.71
N HIS A 64 8.93 -6.71 0.52
CA HIS A 64 9.07 -5.63 -0.46
C HIS A 64 8.13 -5.86 -1.64
N THR A 65 7.47 -4.79 -2.10
CA THR A 65 6.51 -4.81 -3.22
C THR A 65 7.27 -4.90 -4.55
N ASP A 66 6.78 -5.70 -5.50
CA ASP A 66 7.29 -5.80 -6.89
C ASP A 66 7.02 -4.52 -7.72
#